data_AF-M5SUF4-F1
#
_entry.id   AF-M5SUF4-F1
#
_cell.length_a   1.000
_cell.length_b   1.000
_cell.length_c   1.000
_cell.angle_alpha   90.00
_cell.angle_beta   90.00
_cell.angle_gamma   90.00
#
_symmetry.space_group_name_H-M   'P 1'
#
loop_
_entity.id
_entity.type
_entity.pdbx_description
1 polymer ?
#
loop_
_entity_poly.entity_id
_entity_poly.type
_entity_poly.pdbx_seq_one_letter_code
_entity_poly.pdbx_strand_id
1 'polypeptide(L)'
;MTPSQKLARARNCVYAFCRDQFPDEETQLRDSIFINDGFYRGRRFRSDKISAIWFAEEDQLKIHSLDGACLASWDEAELALRAEETGPSTLPMPTRATDHDQSQSTESESETVRRAA
;
A
#
# COMPACT_ATOMS: atom_id res chain seq x y z
N MET A 1 -3.81 6.16 -18.94
CA MET A 1 -3.93 5.21 -17.82
C MET A 1 -5.06 5.65 -16.91
N THR A 2 -5.80 4.71 -16.32
CA THR A 2 -6.77 5.01 -15.27
C THR A 2 -6.06 5.48 -13.99
N PRO A 3 -6.73 6.17 -13.06
CA PRO A 3 -6.14 6.54 -11.77
C PRO A 3 -5.59 5.33 -11.00
N SER A 4 -6.28 4.18 -11.06
CA SER A 4 -5.82 2.93 -10.44
C SER A 4 -4.54 2.38 -11.09
N GLN A 5 -4.39 2.50 -12.41
CA GLN A 5 -3.17 2.10 -13.11
C GLN A 5 -1.99 3.02 -12.77
N LYS A 6 -2.21 4.34 -12.70
CA LYS A 6 -1.17 5.30 -12.29
C LYS A 6 -0.68 5.02 -10.85
N LEU A 7 -1.62 4.74 -9.94
CA LEU A 7 -1.29 4.32 -8.57
C LEU A 7 -0.48 3.02 -8.55
N ALA A 8 -0.93 1.99 -9.26
CA ALA A 8 -0.22 0.71 -9.33
C ALA A 8 1.22 0.91 -9.84
N ARG A 9 1.40 1.74 -10.88
CA ARG A 9 2.71 2.13 -11.40
C ARG A 9 3.58 2.78 -10.34
N ALA A 10 3.08 3.81 -9.66
CA ALA A 10 3.82 4.50 -8.60
C ALA A 10 4.24 3.54 -7.49
N ARG A 11 3.31 2.68 -7.03
CA ARG A 11 3.60 1.66 -6.00
C ARG A 11 4.71 0.70 -6.44
N ASN A 12 4.66 0.20 -7.67
CA ASN A 12 5.67 -0.70 -8.21
C ASN A 12 7.04 -0.02 -8.30
N CYS A 13 7.09 1.25 -8.70
CA CYS A 13 8.34 2.02 -8.75
C CYS A 13 8.95 2.18 -7.35
N VAL A 14 8.14 2.39 -6.31
CA VAL A 14 8.64 2.44 -4.92
C VAL A 14 9.18 1.08 -4.48
N TYR A 15 8.50 -0.02 -4.82
CA TYR A 15 9.02 -1.36 -4.52
C TYR A 15 10.36 -1.64 -5.21
N ALA A 16 10.47 -1.30 -6.50
CA ALA A 16 11.71 -1.45 -7.25
C ALA A 16 12.83 -0.62 -6.63
N PHE A 17 12.55 0.65 -6.28
CA PHE A 17 13.49 1.51 -5.58
C PHE A 17 14.00 0.87 -4.28
N CYS A 18 13.10 0.35 -3.44
CA CYS A 18 13.50 -0.30 -2.20
C CYS A 18 14.37 -1.54 -2.44
N ARG A 19 14.01 -2.38 -3.41
CA ARG A 19 14.78 -3.58 -3.77
C ARG A 19 16.19 -3.22 -4.25
N ASP A 20 16.32 -2.16 -5.02
CA ASP A 20 17.61 -1.74 -5.58
C ASP A 20 18.50 -1.06 -4.54
N GLN A 21 17.91 -0.30 -3.60
CA GLN A 21 18.65 0.39 -2.53
C GLN A 21 18.93 -0.50 -1.31
N PHE A 22 18.08 -1.48 -1.04
CA PHE A 22 18.12 -2.35 0.14
C PHE A 22 17.91 -3.83 -0.28
N PRO A 23 18.84 -4.42 -1.06
CA PRO A 23 18.64 -5.73 -1.69
C PRO A 23 18.51 -6.90 -0.70
N ASP A 24 19.10 -6.77 0.50
CA ASP A 24 19.12 -7.82 1.52
C ASP A 24 17.94 -7.74 2.50
N GLU A 25 17.02 -6.79 2.30
CA GLU A 25 15.91 -6.54 3.20
C GLU A 25 14.55 -6.80 2.55
N GLU A 26 13.66 -7.47 3.28
CA GLU A 26 12.29 -7.67 2.82
C GLU A 26 11.54 -6.32 2.82
N THR A 27 11.12 -5.88 1.64
CA THR A 27 10.39 -4.61 1.50
C THR A 27 8.93 -4.77 1.90
N GLN A 28 8.58 -4.34 3.11
CA GLN A 28 7.19 -4.20 3.54
C GLN A 28 6.70 -2.75 3.37
N LEU A 29 5.89 -2.52 2.33
CA LEU A 29 5.37 -1.19 2.01
C LEU A 29 3.93 -1.03 2.52
N ARG A 30 3.71 -0.05 3.40
CA ARG A 30 2.37 0.37 3.84
C ARG A 30 1.87 1.51 2.97
N ASP A 31 0.65 1.37 2.44
CA ASP A 31 -0.06 2.42 1.67
C ASP A 31 -1.04 3.17 2.58
N SER A 32 -1.06 4.48 2.45
CA SER A 32 -2.03 5.36 3.11
C SER A 32 -2.45 6.51 2.22
N ILE A 33 -3.62 7.09 2.51
CA ILE A 33 -4.07 8.33 1.86
C ILE A 33 -3.15 9.47 2.28
N PHE A 34 -2.70 10.27 1.31
CA PHE A 34 -2.05 11.54 1.61
C PHE A 34 -3.03 12.69 1.45
N ILE A 35 -3.36 13.32 2.58
CA ILE A 35 -4.18 14.52 2.67
C ILE A 35 -3.29 15.64 3.15
N ASN A 36 -3.33 16.79 2.48
CA ASN A 36 -2.67 18.00 2.94
C ASN A 36 -3.64 19.18 2.82
N ASP A 37 -3.73 19.99 3.87
CA ASP A 37 -4.67 21.12 4.00
C ASP A 37 -6.14 20.75 3.73
N GLY A 38 -6.54 19.52 4.11
CA GLY A 38 -7.90 19.01 3.90
C GLY A 38 -8.19 18.47 2.50
N PHE A 39 -7.22 18.52 1.57
CA PHE A 39 -7.39 18.04 0.20
C PHE A 39 -6.66 16.72 -0.03
N TYR A 40 -7.29 15.82 -0.79
CA TYR A 40 -6.62 14.64 -1.30
C TYR A 40 -5.50 15.06 -2.25
N ARG A 41 -4.26 14.66 -1.93
CA ARG A 41 -3.09 14.92 -2.78
C ARG A 41 -2.55 13.66 -3.44
N GLY A 42 -2.87 12.48 -2.91
CA GLY A 42 -2.43 11.23 -3.50
C GLY A 42 -2.23 10.10 -2.49
N ARG A 43 -1.07 9.45 -2.58
CA ARG A 43 -0.73 8.24 -1.81
C ARG A 43 0.58 8.40 -1.11
N ARG A 44 0.64 7.96 0.14
CA ARG A 44 1.89 7.87 0.90
C ARG A 44 2.24 6.41 1.11
N PHE A 45 3.45 6.06 0.70
CA PHE A 45 4.05 4.75 0.89
C PHE A 45 5.12 4.85 1.97
N ARG A 46 5.13 3.91 2.91
CA ARG A 46 6.12 3.88 4.01
C ARG A 46 6.68 2.48 4.19
N SER A 47 7.98 2.42 4.44
CA SER A 47 8.70 1.26 4.97
C SER A 47 9.53 1.69 6.16
N ASP A 48 10.30 0.77 6.73
CA ASP A 48 11.24 1.05 7.83
C ASP A 48 12.50 1.81 7.37
N LYS A 49 12.61 2.15 6.08
CA LYS A 49 13.78 2.84 5.49
C LYS A 49 13.43 4.13 4.78
N ILE A 50 12.22 4.22 4.21
CA ILE A 50 11.83 5.34 3.37
C ILE A 50 10.39 5.79 3.62
N SER A 51 10.14 7.05 3.26
CA SER A 51 8.80 7.60 3.10
C SER A 51 8.67 8.19 1.71
N ALA A 52 7.75 7.65 0.92
CA ALA A 52 7.45 8.14 -0.42
C ALA A 52 6.04 8.72 -0.52
N ILE A 53 5.87 9.75 -1.35
CA ILE A 53 4.57 10.36 -1.64
C ILE A 53 4.41 10.43 -3.15
N TRP A 54 3.36 9.81 -3.66
CA TRP A 54 2.89 10.00 -5.03
C TRP A 54 1.77 11.04 -5.02
N PHE A 55 1.97 12.11 -5.78
CA PHE A 55 1.02 13.18 -5.99
C PHE A 55 0.17 12.86 -7.22
N ALA A 56 -1.13 12.70 -7.02
CA ALA A 56 -2.01 12.12 -8.04
C ALA A 56 -2.32 13.08 -9.20
N GLU A 57 -2.37 14.39 -8.95
CA GLU A 57 -2.66 15.40 -9.97
C GLU A 57 -1.44 15.67 -10.85
N GLU A 58 -0.27 15.83 -10.23
CA GLU A 58 1.01 16.07 -10.90
C GLU A 58 1.64 14.79 -11.45
N ASP A 59 1.11 13.63 -11.07
CA ASP A 59 1.64 12.30 -11.37
C ASP A 59 3.14 12.20 -11.06
N GLN A 60 3.53 12.74 -9.91
CA GLN A 60 4.91 12.85 -9.45
C GLN A 60 5.13 11.99 -8.21
N LEU A 61 6.25 11.26 -8.14
CA LEU A 61 6.65 10.46 -6.99
C LEU A 61 7.89 11.07 -6.34
N LYS A 62 7.83 11.35 -5.04
CA LYS A 62 9.00 11.76 -4.25
C LYS A 62 9.30 10.74 -3.17
N ILE A 63 10.56 10.33 -3.07
CA ILE A 63 11.04 9.35 -2.10
C ILE A 63 12.03 10.05 -1.17
N HIS A 64 11.82 9.89 0.13
CA HIS A 64 12.67 10.48 1.17
C HIS A 64 13.19 9.39 2.10
N SER A 65 14.36 9.63 2.69
CA SER A 65 14.82 8.87 3.85
C SER A 65 13.93 9.17 5.06
N LEU A 66 14.06 8.38 6.13
CA LEU A 66 13.37 8.66 7.39
C LEU A 66 13.78 10.00 8.03
N ASP A 67 15.01 10.46 7.75
CA ASP A 67 15.52 11.75 8.21
C ASP A 67 15.01 12.93 7.36
N GLY A 68 14.20 12.66 6.33
CA GLY A 68 13.59 13.67 5.46
C GLY A 68 14.45 14.10 4.28
N ALA A 69 15.63 13.51 4.08
CA ALA A 69 16.45 13.79 2.89
C ALA A 69 15.74 13.25 1.63
N CYS A 70 15.66 14.05 0.58
CA CYS A 70 15.12 13.62 -0.71
C CYS A 70 16.11 12.66 -1.38
N LEU A 71 15.70 11.41 -1.60
CA LEU A 71 16.49 10.38 -2.26
C LEU A 71 16.20 10.31 -3.76
N ALA A 72 14.93 10.53 -4.13
CA ALA A 72 14.50 10.55 -5.52
C ALA A 72 13.26 11.44 -5.70
N SER A 73 13.15 12.07 -6.85
CA SER A 73 11.96 12.79 -7.30
C SER A 73 11.78 12.47 -8.76
N TRP A 74 10.66 11.82 -9.11
CA TRP A 74 10.35 11.38 -10.46
C TRP A 74 9.04 12.00 -10.93
N ASP A 75 9.07 12.66 -12.08
CA ASP A 75 7.86 13.12 -12.77
C ASP A 75 7.16 12.00 -13.54
N GLU A 76 6.10 12.32 -14.29
CA GLU A 76 5.32 11.34 -15.05
C GLU A 76 6.18 10.57 -16.08
N ALA A 77 7.11 11.24 -16.75
CA ALA A 77 7.95 10.65 -17.78
C ALA A 77 9.00 9.72 -17.16
N GLU A 78 9.65 10.16 -16.08
CA GLU A 78 10.60 9.35 -15.34
C GLU A 78 9.91 8.12 -14.71
N LEU A 79 8.71 8.28 -14.14
CA LEU A 79 7.90 7.18 -13.63
C LEU A 79 7.55 6.16 -14.72
N ALA A 80 7.26 6.61 -15.94
CA ALA A 80 7.00 5.71 -17.06
C ALA A 80 8.24 4.87 -17.41
N LEU A 81 9.40 5.51 -17.52
CA LEU A 81 10.67 4.82 -17.79
C LEU A 81 11.00 3.79 -16.69
N ARG A 82 10.90 4.18 -15.42
CA ARG A 82 11.14 3.25 -14.29
C ARG A 82 10.18 2.08 -14.26
N ALA A 83 8.92 2.31 -14.66
CA ALA A 83 7.93 1.25 -14.71
C ALA A 83 8.24 0.22 -15.80
N GLU A 84 8.77 0.64 -16.94
CA GLU A 84 9.23 -0.25 -18.01
C GLU A 84 10.44 -1.09 -17.57
N GLU A 85 11.41 -0.48 -16.88
CA GLU A 85 12.57 -1.16 -16.29
C GLU A 85 12.17 -2.21 -15.24
N THR A 86 11.11 -1.92 -14.47
CA THR A 86 10.65 -2.78 -13.38
C THR A 86 9.92 -4.05 -13.87
N GLY A 87 9.42 -4.05 -15.11
CA GLY A 87 8.62 -5.15 -15.68
C GLY A 87 7.20 -5.26 -15.08
N PRO A 88 6.33 -6.14 -15.63
CA PRO A 88 4.98 -6.33 -15.12
C PRO A 88 5.01 -6.97 -13.72
N SER A 89 4.76 -6.15 -12.71
CA SER A 89 4.66 -6.55 -11.31
C SER A 89 3.49 -7.52 -11.06
N THR A 90 3.80 -8.71 -10.56
CA THR A 90 2.87 -9.70 -9.99
C THR A 90 2.70 -9.52 -8.48
N LEU A 91 2.88 -8.31 -7.95
CA LEU A 91 2.71 -8.09 -6.52
C LEU A 91 1.25 -8.35 -6.11
N PRO A 92 1.03 -9.15 -5.04
CA PRO A 92 -0.31 -9.42 -4.55
C PRO A 92 -1.00 -8.10 -4.17
N MET A 93 -2.29 -8.00 -4.47
CA MET A 93 -3.12 -6.93 -3.93
C MET A 93 -2.97 -6.89 -2.41
N PRO A 94 -2.96 -5.70 -1.80
CA PRO A 94 -2.89 -5.61 -0.35
C PRO A 94 -4.16 -6.27 0.21
N THR A 95 -4.00 -7.44 0.83
CA THR A 95 -5.09 -8.12 1.52
C THR A 95 -5.51 -7.20 2.65
N ARG A 96 -6.73 -6.67 2.57
CA ARG A 96 -7.34 -5.92 3.66
C ARG A 96 -7.31 -6.83 4.89
N ALA A 97 -6.59 -6.44 5.94
CA ALA A 97 -6.67 -7.12 7.22
C ALA A 97 -8.13 -7.04 7.68
N THR A 98 -8.88 -8.13 7.49
CA THR A 98 -10.12 -8.37 8.20
C THR A 98 -9.73 -8.65 9.64
N ASP A 99 -9.86 -7.64 10.49
CA ASP A 99 -9.94 -7.84 11.93
C ASP A 99 -11.10 -8.80 12.18
N HIS A 100 -10.75 -10.05 12.48
CA HIS A 100 -11.68 -11.07 12.92
C HIS A 100 -11.97 -10.78 14.40
N ASP A 101 -12.96 -9.94 14.66
CA ASP A 101 -13.58 -9.87 15.97
C ASP A 101 -14.36 -11.18 16.19
N GLN A 102 -13.69 -12.15 16.83
CA GLN A 102 -14.34 -13.36 17.33
C GLN A 102 -15.18 -12.98 18.55
N SER A 103 -16.35 -12.41 18.31
CA SER A 103 -17.44 -12.43 19.30
C SER A 103 -18.00 -13.85 19.35
N GLN A 104 -17.61 -14.57 20.41
CA GLN A 104 -18.15 -15.87 20.79
C GLN A 104 -19.66 -15.76 21.05
N SER A 105 -20.47 -16.39 20.20
CA SER A 105 -21.85 -16.74 20.52
C SER A 105 -21.90 -18.26 20.71
N THR A 106 -21.80 -18.68 21.97
CA THR A 106 -22.10 -20.05 22.39
C THR A 106 -23.61 -20.25 22.41
N GLU A 107 -24.17 -20.82 21.35
CA GLU A 107 -25.48 -21.49 21.44
C GLU A 107 -25.23 -22.99 21.48
N SER A 108 -25.16 -23.52 22.71
CA SER A 108 -25.27 -24.95 22.96
C SER A 108 -26.74 -25.35 22.87
N GLU A 109 -27.05 -26.16 21.86
CA GLU A 109 -28.27 -26.95 21.79
C GLU A 109 -28.45 -27.77 23.07
N SER A 110 -29.62 -27.64 23.69
CA SER A 110 -30.09 -28.57 24.71
C SER A 110 -31.53 -28.95 24.38
N GLU A 111 -31.63 -29.97 23.53
CA GLU A 111 -32.80 -30.80 23.34
C GLU A 111 -33.17 -31.46 24.68
N THR A 112 -34.38 -31.23 25.21
CA THR A 112 -34.98 -32.17 26.17
C THR A 112 -36.51 -32.15 26.08
N VAL A 113 -37.01 -33.16 25.37
CA VAL A 113 -38.37 -33.72 25.41
C VAL A 113 -38.80 -34.03 26.85
N ARG A 114 -39.94 -33.50 27.35
CA ARG A 114 -40.85 -34.19 28.31
C ARG A 114 -42.32 -33.71 28.27
N ARG A 115 -43.16 -34.64 27.81
CA ARG A 115 -44.57 -34.99 28.11
C ARG A 115 -45.36 -34.32 29.27
N ALA A 116 -46.69 -34.32 29.04
CA ALA A 116 -47.84 -34.36 29.97
C ALA A 116 -48.27 -33.03 30.61
N ALA A 117 -49.56 -32.71 30.82
CA ALA A 117 -50.78 -33.53 30.87
C ALA A 117 -51.99 -32.74 30.34
#